data_AF-A0A9Q3BB30-F1
#
_entry.id   AF-A0A9Q3BB30-F1
#
_cell.length_a   1.000
_cell.length_b   1.000
_cell.length_c   1.000
_cell.angle_alpha   90.00
_cell.angle_beta   90.00
_cell.angle_gamma   90.00
#
_symmetry.space_group_name_H-M   'P 1'
#
loop_
_entity.id
_entity.type
_entity.pdbx_description
1 polymer ?
#
loop_
_entity_poly.entity_id
_entity_poly.type
_entity_poly.pdbx_seq_one_letter_code
_entity_poly.pdbx_strand_id
1 'polypeptide(L)'
;MTHNQIEIYFDKSGTPNAHKTLTSRKLDCPFRLYARKYSKSTTWTLKVKNPEHSHDAIENIMAHPAFRKLNEQEISQIAQMSESLLLLRQIQAQLYSQRDSYRPVILQDIYSQVKRIKKYKLQGRRPIDALIENLK
;
A
#
# COMPACT_ATOMS: atom_id res chain seq x y z
N MET A 1 -18.55 -1.95 31.16
CA MET A 1 -18.64 -0.79 30.24
C MET A 1 -17.80 -1.11 29.01
N THR A 2 -18.42 -1.36 27.86
CA THR A 2 -17.70 -1.74 26.63
C THR A 2 -17.02 -0.51 26.03
N HIS A 3 -15.71 -0.38 26.26
CA HIS A 3 -14.91 0.67 25.65
C HIS A 3 -14.52 0.22 24.23
N ASN A 4 -15.26 0.71 23.22
CA ASN A 4 -14.88 0.60 21.83
C ASN A 4 -13.69 1.55 21.58
N GLN A 5 -12.47 1.07 21.87
CA GLN A 5 -11.21 1.78 21.70
C GLN A 5 -10.43 1.17 20.53
N ILE A 6 -9.90 2.03 19.66
CA ILE A 6 -9.00 1.67 18.58
C ILE A 6 -7.66 2.33 18.87
N GLU A 7 -6.59 1.54 18.97
CA GLU A 7 -5.23 2.06 19.05
C GLU A 7 -4.65 2.25 17.64
N ILE A 8 -4.08 3.42 17.39
CA ILE A 8 -3.48 3.80 16.13
C ILE A 8 -1.99 4.01 16.36
N TYR A 9 -1.20 3.33 15.52
CA TYR A 9 0.25 3.31 15.60
C TYR A 9 0.82 3.94 14.34
N PHE A 10 1.82 4.82 14.51
CA PHE A 10 2.60 5.29 13.38
C PHE A 10 3.77 4.35 13.14
N ASP A 11 3.91 3.90 11.89
CA ASP A 11 5.11 3.25 11.37
C ASP A 11 5.69 2.08 12.20
N LYS A 12 4.79 1.27 12.80
CA LYS A 12 5.18 0.10 13.60
C LYS A 12 5.74 -1.00 12.70
N SER A 13 6.99 -1.40 12.92
CA SER A 13 7.59 -2.53 12.22
C SER A 13 6.88 -3.84 12.60
N GLY A 14 6.72 -4.75 11.63
CA GLY A 14 6.25 -6.11 11.93
C GLY A 14 7.42 -6.98 12.38
N THR A 15 7.15 -8.14 12.99
CA THR A 15 8.21 -9.12 13.29
C THR A 15 8.97 -9.47 12.01
N PRO A 16 10.31 -9.47 12.02
CA PRO A 16 11.10 -9.79 10.83
C PRO A 16 10.71 -11.18 10.31
N ASN A 17 10.27 -11.26 9.06
CA ASN A 17 10.12 -12.54 8.38
C ASN A 17 11.51 -12.95 7.89
N ALA A 18 12.01 -14.12 8.33
CA ALA A 18 13.38 -14.59 8.09
C ALA A 18 13.83 -14.60 6.61
N HIS A 19 12.88 -14.53 5.66
CA HIS A 19 13.13 -14.55 4.22
C HIS A 19 13.06 -13.19 3.50
N LYS A 20 12.89 -12.06 4.21
CA LYS A 20 12.87 -10.72 3.58
C LYS A 20 13.90 -9.77 4.20
N THR A 21 15.15 -9.89 3.75
CA THR A 21 16.17 -8.83 3.82
C THR A 21 15.85 -7.73 2.82
N LEU A 22 14.78 -6.98 3.06
CA LEU A 22 14.54 -5.69 2.43
C LEU A 22 14.43 -4.68 3.56
N THR A 23 15.32 -3.68 3.54
CA THR A 23 15.34 -2.55 4.48
C THR A 23 13.92 -2.04 4.69
N SER A 24 13.37 -2.31 5.88
CA SER A 24 12.09 -1.76 6.28
C SER A 24 12.23 -0.24 6.33
N ARG A 25 11.37 0.50 5.62
CA ARG A 25 11.28 1.96 5.76
C ARG A 25 10.65 2.38 7.09
N LYS A 26 10.22 1.39 7.89
CA LYS A 26 9.53 1.64 9.14
C LYS A 26 10.52 1.97 10.25
N LEU A 27 10.36 3.14 10.88
CA LEU A 27 11.27 3.72 11.87
C LEU A 27 10.94 3.36 13.32
N ASP A 28 10.01 2.42 13.52
CA ASP A 28 9.48 2.00 14.83
C ASP A 28 9.15 3.19 15.74
N CYS A 29 8.40 4.13 15.16
CA CYS A 29 8.08 5.40 15.78
C CYS A 29 7.35 5.20 17.13
N PRO A 30 7.80 5.87 18.22
CA PRO A 30 7.20 5.71 19.55
C PRO A 30 5.86 6.44 19.68
N PHE A 31 5.46 7.21 18.67
CA PHE A 31 4.18 7.91 18.62
C PHE A 31 3.01 6.93 18.76
N ARG A 32 2.05 7.30 19.62
CA ARG A 32 0.84 6.51 19.90
C ARG A 32 -0.35 7.43 20.06
N LEU A 33 -1.45 7.11 19.38
CA LEU A 33 -2.75 7.73 19.63
C LEU A 33 -3.84 6.67 19.72
N TYR A 34 -4.94 6.99 20.38
CA TYR A 34 -6.12 6.12 20.40
C TYR A 34 -7.37 6.92 20.10
N ALA A 35 -8.30 6.27 19.40
CA ALA A 35 -9.64 6.76 19.19
C ALA A 35 -10.58 6.00 20.13
N ARG A 36 -11.38 6.71 20.93
CA ARG A 36 -12.44 6.10 21.74
C ARG A 36 -13.80 6.59 21.29
N LYS A 37 -14.74 5.66 21.18
CA LYS A 37 -16.16 5.98 21.06
C LYS A 37 -16.86 5.60 22.36
N TYR A 38 -17.57 6.56 22.95
CA TYR A 38 -18.39 6.28 24.12
C TYR A 38 -19.67 5.58 23.68
N SER A 39 -20.12 4.58 24.44
CA SER A 39 -21.28 3.77 24.10
C SER A 39 -22.57 4.58 23.86
N LYS A 40 -22.70 5.77 24.45
CA LYS A 40 -23.85 6.67 24.30
C LYS A 40 -23.61 7.86 23.36
N SER A 41 -22.39 7.99 22.83
CA SER A 41 -22.03 9.11 21.94
C SER A 41 -21.94 8.64 20.49
N THR A 42 -22.39 9.49 19.58
CA THR A 42 -22.14 9.34 18.14
C THR A 42 -20.73 9.80 17.76
N THR A 43 -20.04 10.51 18.64
CA THR A 43 -18.72 11.11 18.36
C THR A 43 -17.54 10.21 18.76
N TRP A 44 -16.49 10.28 17.96
CA TRP A 44 -15.18 9.71 18.27
C TRP A 44 -14.30 10.78 18.91
N THR A 45 -13.57 10.41 19.97
CA THR A 45 -12.53 11.26 20.56
C THR A 45 -11.17 10.66 20.26
N LEU A 46 -10.30 11.43 19.60
CA LEU A 46 -8.89 11.07 19.45
C LEU A 46 -8.08 11.65 20.60
N LYS A 47 -7.21 10.83 21.19
CA LYS A 47 -6.28 11.25 22.25
C LYS A 47 -4.88 10.73 21.95
N VAL A 48 -3.90 11.61 22.06
CA VAL A 48 -2.49 11.25 21.95
C VAL A 48 -2.07 10.58 23.27
N LYS A 49 -1.48 9.40 23.17
CA LYS A 49 -0.91 8.63 24.30
C LYS A 49 0.59 8.90 24.44
N ASN A 50 1.28 9.06 23.32
CA ASN A 50 2.68 9.49 23.26
C ASN A 50 2.89 10.42 22.07
N PRO A 51 3.28 11.70 22.28
CA PRO A 51 3.49 12.67 21.21
C PRO A 51 4.87 12.57 20.52
N GLU A 52 5.82 11.82 21.09
CA GLU A 52 7.19 11.77 20.59
C GLU A 52 7.32 11.09 19.22
N HIS A 53 8.17 11.63 18.35
CA HIS A 53 8.51 11.10 17.04
C HIS A 53 10.02 10.84 16.93
N SER A 54 10.40 9.76 16.24
CA SER A 54 11.81 9.45 15.94
C SER A 54 12.28 10.03 14.60
N HIS A 55 11.46 10.86 13.96
CA HIS A 55 11.69 11.38 12.61
C HIS A 55 10.86 12.65 12.38
N ASP A 56 11.26 13.43 11.37
CA ASP A 56 10.54 14.63 10.97
C ASP A 56 9.19 14.30 10.32
N ALA A 57 8.31 15.30 10.32
CA ALA A 57 7.04 15.22 9.60
C ALA A 57 7.28 15.01 8.11
N ILE A 58 6.57 14.05 7.52
CA ILE A 58 6.64 13.82 6.08
C ILE A 58 5.82 14.91 5.39
N GLU A 59 6.50 15.88 4.78
CA GLU A 59 5.86 16.96 4.02
C GLU A 59 5.21 16.46 2.73
N ASN A 60 5.86 15.50 2.06
CA ASN A 60 5.37 14.95 0.82
C ASN A 60 4.54 13.67 1.06
N ILE A 61 3.21 13.81 1.03
CA ILE A 61 2.25 12.70 1.15
C ILE A 61 2.53 11.59 0.14
N MET A 62 3.09 11.91 -1.03
CA MET A 62 3.51 10.91 -2.01
C MET A 62 4.53 9.95 -1.43
N ALA A 63 5.44 10.39 -0.54
CA ALA A 63 6.50 9.54 -0.01
C ALA A 63 5.96 8.37 0.83
N HIS A 64 4.75 8.50 1.37
CA HIS A 64 4.19 7.52 2.29
C HIS A 64 3.37 6.43 1.56
N PRO A 65 3.81 5.16 1.53
CA PRO A 65 3.18 4.11 0.72
C PRO A 65 1.71 3.83 1.03
N ALA A 66 1.25 4.14 2.25
CA ALA A 66 -0.16 3.96 2.61
C ALA A 66 -1.11 4.83 1.76
N PHE A 67 -0.70 6.05 1.40
CA PHE A 67 -1.51 6.96 0.58
C PHE A 67 -1.50 6.57 -0.91
N ARG A 68 -0.43 5.92 -1.35
CA ARG A 68 -0.29 5.42 -2.73
C ARG A 68 -0.89 4.03 -2.94
N LYS A 69 -1.52 3.44 -1.91
CA LYS A 69 -2.10 2.10 -2.01
C LYS A 69 -3.16 2.03 -3.10
N LEU A 70 -3.05 1.01 -3.95
CA LEU A 70 -4.01 0.71 -5.01
C LEU A 70 -5.17 -0.11 -4.42
N ASN A 71 -6.38 0.22 -4.84
CA ASN A 71 -7.59 -0.54 -4.54
C ASN A 71 -7.78 -1.67 -5.58
N GLU A 72 -8.77 -2.52 -5.36
CA GLU A 72 -8.99 -3.69 -6.21
C GLU A 72 -9.39 -3.34 -7.64
N GLN A 73 -10.19 -2.27 -7.81
CA GLN A 73 -10.61 -1.78 -9.12
C GLN A 73 -9.41 -1.32 -9.95
N GLU A 74 -8.53 -0.51 -9.35
CA GLU A 74 -7.31 -0.02 -10.00
C GLU A 74 -6.35 -1.17 -10.32
N ILE A 75 -6.24 -2.18 -9.46
CA ILE A 75 -5.43 -3.38 -9.73
C ILE A 75 -5.99 -4.15 -10.94
N SER A 76 -7.31 -4.32 -11.02
CA SER A 76 -7.98 -4.95 -12.17
C SER A 76 -7.72 -4.17 -13.46
N GLN A 77 -7.83 -2.84 -13.40
CA GLN A 77 -7.59 -1.96 -14.52
C GLN A 77 -6.13 -2.00 -14.98
N ILE A 78 -5.15 -2.02 -14.06
CA ILE A 78 -3.73 -2.23 -14.37
C ILE A 78 -3.53 -3.57 -15.07
N ALA A 79 -4.20 -4.63 -14.63
CA ALA A 79 -4.09 -5.95 -15.26
C ALA A 79 -4.55 -5.90 -16.73
N GLN A 80 -5.74 -5.34 -16.99
CA GLN A 80 -6.28 -5.18 -18.34
C GLN A 80 -5.35 -4.33 -19.23
N MET A 81 -4.90 -3.17 -18.74
CA MET A 81 -3.98 -2.31 -19.50
C MET A 81 -2.62 -2.97 -19.77
N SER A 82 -2.14 -3.79 -18.83
CA SER A 82 -0.87 -4.50 -19.00
C SER A 82 -0.96 -5.63 -20.03
N GLU A 83 -2.14 -6.20 -20.22
CA GLU A 83 -2.42 -7.21 -21.26
C GLU A 83 -2.53 -6.56 -22.63
N SER A 84 -3.09 -5.36 -22.73
CA SER A 84 -3.16 -4.57 -23.98
C SER A 84 -1.84 -3.89 -24.36
N LEU A 85 -0.72 -4.28 -23.73
CA LEU A 85 0.64 -3.80 -24.02
C LEU A 85 0.82 -2.28 -23.85
N LEU A 86 -0.02 -1.62 -23.04
CA LEU A 86 0.15 -0.20 -22.74
C LEU A 86 1.43 0.03 -21.93
N LEU A 87 2.08 1.15 -22.21
CA LEU A 87 3.27 1.57 -21.49
C LEU A 87 2.91 1.99 -20.06
N LEU A 88 3.80 1.74 -19.09
CA LEU A 88 3.57 2.09 -17.68
C LEU A 88 3.22 3.57 -17.47
N ARG A 89 3.76 4.47 -18.30
CA ARG A 89 3.44 5.91 -18.28
C ARG A 89 1.99 6.19 -18.70
N GLN A 90 1.45 5.45 -19.66
CA GLN A 90 0.05 5.58 -20.09
C GLN A 90 -0.89 5.06 -19.01
N ILE A 91 -0.55 3.91 -18.40
CA ILE A 91 -1.27 3.37 -17.25
C ILE A 91 -1.30 4.38 -16.10
N GLN A 92 -0.15 5.02 -15.82
CA GLN A 92 -0.07 6.05 -14.80
C GLN A 92 -0.95 7.24 -15.10
N ALA A 93 -0.91 7.77 -16.32
CA ALA A 93 -1.72 8.91 -16.72
C ALA A 93 -3.23 8.62 -16.56
N GLN A 94 -3.66 7.42 -16.94
CA GLN A 94 -5.05 7.00 -16.81
C GLN A 94 -5.48 6.83 -15.35
N LEU A 95 -4.63 6.24 -14.50
CA LEU A 95 -4.92 6.16 -13.06
C LEU A 95 -4.92 7.54 -12.39
N TYR A 96 -4.04 8.44 -12.85
CA TYR A 96 -3.93 9.78 -12.32
C TYR A 96 -5.17 10.61 -12.63
N SER A 97 -5.75 10.49 -13.83
CA SER A 97 -6.96 11.23 -14.21
C SER A 97 -8.23 10.77 -13.48
N GLN A 98 -8.22 9.55 -12.93
CA GLN A 98 -9.36 8.96 -12.20
C GLN A 98 -9.26 9.14 -10.69
N ARG A 99 -8.08 9.54 -10.19
CA ARG A 99 -7.81 9.67 -8.76
C ARG A 99 -7.93 11.13 -8.31
N ASP A 100 -8.31 11.27 -7.04
CA ASP A 100 -8.22 12.55 -6.36
C ASP A 100 -6.74 12.95 -6.16
N SER A 101 -6.46 14.25 -6.15
CA SER A 101 -5.13 14.84 -6.00
C SER A 101 -4.39 14.34 -4.75
N TYR A 102 -5.13 13.94 -3.71
CA TYR A 102 -4.60 13.41 -2.46
C TYR A 102 -4.20 11.93 -2.50
N ARG A 103 -4.47 11.21 -3.60
CA ARG A 103 -4.09 9.80 -3.79
C ARG A 103 -3.17 9.62 -5.00
N PRO A 104 -1.96 10.18 -4.95
CA PRO A 104 -1.03 10.15 -6.07
C PRO A 104 -0.53 8.72 -6.37
N VAL A 105 -0.28 8.43 -7.64
CA VAL A 105 0.31 7.16 -8.11
C VAL A 105 1.63 7.45 -8.80
N ILE A 106 2.68 6.71 -8.40
CA ILE A 106 3.99 6.79 -9.06
C ILE A 106 4.24 5.56 -9.94
N LEU A 107 5.08 5.72 -10.95
CA LEU A 107 5.47 4.65 -11.88
C LEU A 107 5.98 3.40 -11.16
N GLN A 108 6.72 3.56 -10.06
CA GLN A 108 7.29 2.44 -9.31
C GLN A 108 6.21 1.52 -8.73
N ASP A 109 5.09 2.08 -8.28
CA ASP A 109 3.99 1.31 -7.69
C ASP A 109 3.28 0.51 -8.78
N ILE A 110 3.06 1.11 -9.96
CA ILE A 110 2.48 0.44 -11.13
C ILE A 110 3.40 -0.68 -11.62
N TYR A 111 4.69 -0.40 -11.80
CA TYR A 111 5.69 -1.42 -12.15
C TYR A 111 5.64 -2.61 -11.19
N SER A 112 5.62 -2.32 -9.89
CA SER A 112 5.59 -3.34 -8.84
C SER A 112 4.31 -4.18 -8.91
N GLN A 113 3.16 -3.57 -9.18
CA GLN A 113 1.91 -4.32 -9.36
C GLN A 113 1.90 -5.15 -10.64
N VAL A 114 2.33 -4.60 -11.79
CA VAL A 114 2.43 -5.35 -13.04
C VAL A 114 3.32 -6.58 -12.85
N LYS A 115 4.45 -6.42 -12.15
CA LYS A 115 5.32 -7.54 -11.78
C LYS A 115 4.59 -8.59 -10.92
N ARG A 116 3.80 -8.17 -9.92
CA ARG A 116 2.99 -9.09 -9.09
C ARG A 116 1.92 -9.81 -9.89
N ILE A 117 1.20 -9.12 -10.77
CA ILE A 117 0.18 -9.69 -11.66
C ILE A 117 0.82 -10.74 -12.57
N LYS A 118 1.95 -10.43 -13.22
CA LYS A 118 2.69 -11.40 -14.04
C LYS A 118 3.11 -12.64 -13.24
N LYS A 119 3.65 -12.44 -12.03
CA LYS A 119 4.04 -13.56 -11.16
C LYS A 119 2.84 -14.45 -10.79
N TYR A 120 1.70 -13.84 -10.48
CA TYR A 120 0.47 -14.57 -10.15
C TYR A 120 -0.03 -15.39 -11.35
N LYS A 121 -0.08 -14.79 -12.55
CA LYS A 121 -0.47 -15.48 -13.78
C LYS A 121 0.42 -16.67 -14.12
N LEU A 122 1.73 -16.51 -13.92
CA LEU A 122 2.71 -17.57 -14.15
C LEU A 122 2.73 -18.59 -13.01
N GLN A 123 1.88 -18.47 -11.98
CA GLN A 123 1.90 -19.31 -10.78
C GLN A 123 3.29 -19.39 -10.13
N GLY A 124 4.08 -18.31 -10.25
CA GLY A 124 5.46 -18.25 -9.78
C GLY A 124 6.53 -18.87 -10.69
N ARG A 125 6.16 -19.47 -11.84
CA ARG A 125 7.08 -20.02 -12.84
C ARG A 125 7.81 -18.93 -13.63
N ARG A 126 8.94 -19.28 -14.27
CA ARG A 126 9.59 -18.36 -15.21
C ARG A 126 8.76 -18.30 -16.50
N PRO A 127 8.76 -17.16 -17.22
CA PRO A 127 8.03 -17.02 -18.48
C PRO A 127 8.37 -18.11 -19.50
N ILE A 128 9.64 -18.52 -19.57
CA ILE A 128 10.07 -19.57 -20.50
C ILE A 128 9.53 -20.95 -20.13
N ASP A 129 9.43 -21.26 -18.83
CA ASP A 129 8.89 -22.54 -18.37
C ASP A 129 7.40 -22.64 -18.71
N ALA A 130 6.66 -21.55 -18.47
CA ALA A 130 5.25 -21.46 -18.84
C ALA A 130 5.05 -21.54 -20.37
N LEU A 131 5.95 -20.94 -21.16
CA LEU A 131 5.89 -21.04 -22.61
C LEU A 131 6.09 -22.49 -23.08
N ILE A 132 7.09 -23.19 -22.53
CA ILE A 132 7.39 -24.59 -22.88
C ILE A 132 6.20 -25.50 -22.56
N GLU A 133 5.50 -25.28 -21.44
CA GLU A 133 4.30 -26.06 -21.09
C GLU A 133 3.13 -25.85 -22.05
N ASN A 134 2.91 -24.62 -22.54
CA ASN A 134 1.82 -24.31 -23.48
C ASN A 134 2.10 -24.82 -24.92
N LEU A 135 3.34 -25.23 -25.21
CA LEU A 135 3.75 -25.76 -26.51
C LEU A 135 3.77 -27.30 -26.56
N LYS A 136 3.44 -27.97 -25.45
CA LYS A 136 3.25 -29.42 -25.37
C LYS A 136 1.80 -29.79 -25.65
#